data_AF-A0A7X7D8R7-F1
#
_entry.id   AF-A0A7X7D8R7-F1
#
_cell.length_a   1.000
_cell.length_b   1.000
_cell.length_c   1.000
_cell.angle_alpha   90.00
_cell.angle_beta   90.00
_cell.angle_gamma   90.00
#
_symmetry.space_group_name_H-M   'P 1'
#
loop_
_entity.id
_entity.type
_entity.pdbx_description
1 polymer ?
#
loop_
_entity_poly.entity_id
_entity_poly.type
_entity_poly.pdbx_seq_one_letter_code
_entity_poly.pdbx_strand_id
1 'polypeptide(L)'
;MSPASEGHDDPYDPDTDRDRLVPQRIDCIDCGGVAHLLTRPDDTGRFWPGDLVVYRCEDCLDRWDLIVPGDEDDEPGAGDPGW
;
A
#
# COMPACT_ATOMS: atom_id res chain seq x y z
N MET A 1 33.35 27.52 -23.48
CA MET A 1 32.22 27.94 -22.62
C MET A 1 30.96 27.48 -23.33
N SER A 2 30.41 26.35 -22.91
CA SER A 2 29.09 25.85 -23.31
C SER A 2 28.40 25.42 -22.01
N PRO A 3 27.12 25.75 -21.77
CA PRO A 3 26.41 25.15 -20.66
C PRO A 3 26.12 23.68 -20.98
N ALA A 4 26.17 22.87 -19.93
CA ALA A 4 25.94 21.44 -19.97
C ALA A 4 24.53 21.12 -20.44
N SER A 5 24.45 20.04 -21.21
CA SER A 5 23.25 19.32 -21.60
C SER A 5 22.31 19.09 -20.41
N GLU A 6 21.10 19.65 -20.52
CA GLU A 6 19.91 19.21 -19.79
C GLU A 6 19.64 17.75 -20.16
N GLY A 7 19.55 16.89 -19.14
CA GLY A 7 19.36 15.46 -19.31
C GLY A 7 19.71 14.75 -18.02
N HIS A 8 18.87 14.92 -17.01
CA HIS A 8 18.84 14.01 -15.86
C HIS A 8 17.66 13.05 -16.07
N ASP A 9 17.77 12.20 -17.09
CA ASP A 9 17.04 10.93 -17.16
C ASP A 9 17.59 10.05 -16.04
N ASP A 10 17.03 10.22 -14.83
CA ASP A 10 17.28 9.30 -13.72
C ASP A 10 16.37 8.09 -13.88
N PRO A 11 16.90 6.87 -14.12
CA PRO A 11 16.09 5.67 -14.16
C PRO A 11 15.59 5.23 -12.77
N TYR A 12 15.90 5.98 -11.70
CA TYR A 12 15.41 5.75 -10.34
C TYR A 12 14.79 7.03 -9.76
N ASP A 13 13.56 7.32 -10.20
CA ASP A 13 12.68 8.29 -9.53
C ASP A 13 11.88 7.55 -8.43
N PRO A 14 12.13 7.81 -7.13
CA PRO A 14 11.49 7.10 -6.02
C PRO A 14 9.99 7.41 -5.86
N ASP A 15 9.46 8.38 -6.62
CA ASP A 15 8.06 8.79 -6.59
C ASP A 15 7.20 8.09 -7.67
N THR A 16 7.80 7.31 -8.57
CA THR A 16 7.06 6.70 -9.70
C THR A 16 6.31 5.39 -9.35
N ASP A 17 6.40 4.86 -8.13
CA ASP A 17 5.56 3.71 -7.70
C ASP A 17 5.01 3.84 -6.26
N ARG A 18 4.88 5.08 -5.76
CA ARG A 18 4.08 5.38 -4.55
C ARG A 18 2.57 5.52 -4.87
N ASP A 19 2.20 5.33 -6.13
CA ASP A 19 0.87 5.58 -6.69
C ASP A 19 -0.15 4.43 -6.47
N ARG A 20 0.22 3.36 -5.75
CA ARG A 20 -0.74 2.35 -5.24
C ARG A 20 -0.28 1.72 -3.92
N LEU A 21 -0.24 2.52 -2.83
CA LEU A 21 -0.08 1.97 -1.47
C LEU A 21 -1.06 0.81 -1.19
N VAL A 22 -2.25 0.85 -1.81
CA VAL A 22 -3.29 -0.16 -1.67
C VAL A 22 -3.49 -0.89 -3.00
N PRO A 23 -3.12 -2.19 -3.07
CA PRO A 23 -3.32 -2.96 -4.29
C PRO A 23 -4.81 -3.24 -4.51
N GLN A 24 -5.27 -3.26 -5.76
CA GLN A 24 -6.69 -3.56 -6.05
C GLN A 24 -7.06 -5.01 -5.72
N ARG A 25 -6.06 -5.89 -5.63
CA ARG A 25 -6.21 -7.32 -5.35
C ARG A 25 -5.10 -7.79 -4.44
N ILE A 26 -5.42 -8.71 -3.54
CA ILE A 26 -4.47 -9.44 -2.69
C ILE A 26 -4.76 -10.93 -2.76
N ASP A 27 -3.80 -11.74 -2.31
CA ASP A 27 -4.03 -13.15 -2.05
C ASP A 27 -4.82 -13.30 -0.74
N CYS A 28 -5.89 -14.11 -0.78
CA CYS A 28 -6.71 -14.35 0.39
C CYS A 28 -5.92 -15.18 1.42
N ILE A 29 -5.86 -14.68 2.65
CA ILE A 29 -5.09 -15.29 3.75
C ILE A 29 -5.63 -16.69 4.11
N ASP A 30 -6.95 -16.91 4.01
CA ASP A 30 -7.57 -18.18 4.42
C ASP A 30 -7.55 -19.25 3.31
N CYS A 31 -7.75 -18.89 2.05
CA CYS A 31 -7.93 -19.86 0.97
C CYS A 31 -6.92 -19.75 -0.18
N GLY A 32 -6.09 -18.71 -0.20
CA GLY A 32 -5.14 -18.44 -1.28
C GLY A 32 -5.78 -17.95 -2.60
N GLY A 33 -7.09 -17.81 -2.66
CA GLY A 33 -7.83 -17.25 -3.80
C GLY A 33 -7.69 -15.74 -3.94
N VAL A 34 -8.35 -15.13 -4.93
CA VAL A 34 -8.22 -13.68 -5.18
C VAL A 34 -9.19 -12.90 -4.30
N ALA A 35 -8.69 -11.93 -3.54
CA ALA A 35 -9.52 -10.97 -2.81
C ALA A 35 -9.44 -9.57 -3.43
N HIS A 36 -10.61 -8.95 -3.64
CA HIS A 36 -10.75 -7.66 -4.32
C HIS A 36 -11.02 -6.54 -3.32
N LEU A 37 -10.38 -5.40 -3.55
CA LEU A 37 -10.58 -4.19 -2.76
C LEU A 37 -12.02 -3.67 -2.92
N LEU A 38 -12.69 -3.43 -1.80
CA LEU A 38 -14.03 -2.85 -1.74
C LEU A 38 -14.00 -1.37 -1.35
N THR A 39 -13.02 -0.95 -0.56
CA THR A 39 -12.88 0.44 -0.13
C THR A 39 -12.45 1.32 -1.30
N ARG A 40 -13.06 2.50 -1.40
CA ARG A 40 -12.66 3.54 -2.36
C ARG A 40 -11.67 4.50 -1.70
N PRO A 41 -10.74 5.09 -2.48
CA PRO A 41 -9.91 6.18 -1.97
C PRO A 41 -10.79 7.38 -1.58
N ASP A 42 -10.18 8.28 -0.81
CA ASP A 42 -10.82 9.53 -0.39
C ASP A 42 -11.02 10.52 -1.55
N ASP A 43 -11.50 11.73 -1.25
CA ASP A 43 -11.73 12.79 -2.24
C ASP A 43 -10.43 13.27 -2.93
N THR A 44 -9.26 12.97 -2.37
CA THR A 44 -7.96 13.24 -3.01
C THR A 44 -7.57 12.18 -4.04
N GLY A 45 -8.32 11.07 -4.07
CA GLY A 45 -8.08 9.93 -4.95
C GLY A 45 -6.94 9.03 -4.46
N ARG A 46 -6.54 9.15 -3.18
CA ARG A 46 -5.44 8.38 -2.59
C ARG A 46 -5.89 7.65 -1.32
N PHE A 47 -5.05 6.72 -0.89
CA PHE A 47 -5.11 6.11 0.45
C PHE A 47 -3.92 6.62 1.24
N TRP A 48 -4.13 6.84 2.54
CA TRP A 48 -3.12 7.33 3.46
C TRP A 48 -2.71 6.25 4.45
N PRO A 49 -1.46 6.28 4.95
CA PRO A 49 -1.08 5.50 6.12
C PRO A 49 -2.10 5.63 7.26
N GLY A 50 -2.47 4.49 7.85
CA GLY A 50 -3.48 4.41 8.91
C GLY A 50 -4.92 4.23 8.42
N ASP A 51 -5.21 4.40 7.13
CA ASP A 51 -6.54 4.16 6.58
C ASP A 51 -6.95 2.69 6.72
N LEU A 52 -8.24 2.44 7.00
CA LEU A 52 -8.81 1.10 6.99
C LEU A 52 -9.35 0.75 5.60
N VAL A 53 -8.79 -0.30 5.00
CA VAL A 53 -9.23 -0.83 3.71
C VAL A 53 -9.83 -2.22 3.86
N VAL A 54 -10.85 -2.51 3.06
CA VAL A 54 -11.62 -3.76 3.13
C VAL A 54 -11.47 -4.53 1.83
N TYR A 55 -11.16 -5.81 1.93
CA TYR A 55 -11.13 -6.75 0.80
C TYR A 55 -12.16 -7.87 0.99
N ARG A 56 -12.59 -8.47 -0.13
CA ARG A 56 -13.42 -9.67 -0.12
C ARG A 56 -12.94 -10.69 -1.14
N CYS A 57 -12.79 -11.94 -0.70
CA CYS A 57 -12.43 -13.05 -1.57
C CYS A 57 -13.58 -13.44 -2.50
N GLU A 58 -13.29 -13.70 -3.77
CA GLU A 58 -14.29 -14.20 -4.72
C GLU A 58 -14.60 -15.69 -4.55
N ASP A 59 -13.66 -16.46 -3.96
CA ASP A 59 -13.76 -17.91 -3.81
C ASP A 59 -14.42 -18.32 -2.48
N CYS A 60 -13.86 -17.90 -1.34
CA CYS A 60 -14.39 -18.28 -0.02
C CYS A 60 -15.37 -17.26 0.57
N LEU A 61 -15.50 -16.08 -0.05
CA LEU A 61 -16.36 -14.97 0.36
C LEU A 61 -16.01 -14.31 1.71
N ASP A 62 -14.90 -14.70 2.32
CA ASP A 62 -14.38 -14.07 3.54
C ASP A 62 -13.93 -12.63 3.30
N ARG A 63 -13.93 -11.86 4.39
CA ARG A 63 -13.67 -10.41 4.42
C ARG A 63 -12.39 -10.14 5.22
N TRP A 64 -11.58 -9.22 4.72
CA TRP A 64 -10.37 -8.76 5.38
C TRP A 64 -10.40 -7.25 5.58
N ASP A 65 -10.13 -6.82 6.81
CA ASP A 65 -10.04 -5.41 7.21
C ASP A 65 -8.55 -5.14 7.53
N LEU A 66 -7.87 -4.31 6.73
CA LEU A 66 -6.43 -4.08 6.80
C LEU A 66 -6.13 -2.59 6.97
N ILE A 67 -5.09 -2.26 7.74
CA ILE A 67 -4.60 -0.89 7.89
C ILE A 67 -3.51 -0.63 6.84
N VAL A 68 -3.61 0.51 6.14
CA VAL A 68 -2.56 0.95 5.20
C VAL A 68 -1.29 1.25 6.00
N PRO A 69 -0.15 0.62 5.68
CA PRO A 69 1.09 0.86 6.40
C PRO A 69 1.60 2.29 6.17
N GLY A 70 2.30 2.83 7.18
CA GLY A 70 3.13 4.03 7.04
C GLY A 70 4.54 3.72 6.58
N ASP A 71 5.34 4.77 6.36
CA ASP A 71 6.78 4.62 6.10
C ASP A 71 7.46 4.02 7.36
N GLU A 72 8.46 3.16 7.16
CA GLU A 72 9.03 2.24 8.17
C GLU A 72 9.80 2.89 9.36
N ASP A 73 9.62 4.19 9.61
CA ASP A 73 10.18 4.91 10.77
C ASP A 73 9.16 5.14 11.92
N ASP A 74 7.90 4.70 11.76
CA ASP A 74 6.82 4.88 12.76
C ASP A 74 6.55 3.60 13.58
N GLU A 75 7.61 2.92 14.05
CA GLU A 75 7.50 1.89 15.10
C GLU A 75 7.69 2.50 16.50
N PRO A 76 6.62 2.76 17.27
CA PRO A 76 6.74 2.87 18.72
C PRO A 76 6.91 1.47 19.29
N GLY A 77 8.15 0.96 19.24
CA GLY A 77 8.68 -0.19 19.96
C GLY A 77 7.69 -1.31 20.29
N ALA A 78 7.75 -2.40 19.52
CA ALA A 78 7.35 -3.72 19.99
C ALA A 78 8.22 -4.14 21.19
N GLY A 79 7.94 -3.57 22.36
CA GLY A 79 8.33 -4.12 23.64
C GLY A 79 7.57 -5.43 23.83
N ASP A 80 8.31 -6.53 23.83
CA ASP A 80 7.88 -7.85 24.27
C ASP A 80 7.03 -7.72 25.55
N PRO A 81 5.73 -8.05 25.54
CA PRO A 81 4.93 -7.93 26.75
C PRO A 81 5.29 -9.00 27.79
N GLY A 82 6.01 -10.07 27.46
CA GLY A 82 6.44 -11.06 28.43
C GLY A 82 5.29 -11.68 29.26
N TRP A 83 4.11 -11.86 28.67
CA TRP A 83 2.99 -12.61 29.27
C TRP A 83 2.24 -13.46 28.25
#